data_AF-A0A1M7LB44-F1
#
_entry.id   AF-A0A1M7LB44-F1
#
_cell.length_a   1.000
_cell.length_b   1.000
_cell.length_c   1.000
_cell.angle_alpha   90.00
_cell.angle_beta   90.00
_cell.angle_gamma   90.00
#
_symmetry.space_group_name_H-M   'P 1'
#
loop_
_entity.id
_entity.type
_entity.pdbx_description
1 polymer ?
#
loop_
_entity_poly.entity_id
_entity_poly.type
_entity_poly.pdbx_seq_one_letter_code
_entity_poly.pdbx_strand_id
1 'polypeptide(L)'
;MSGKAFRFFGHLKLHVYTMLLIAVTFVWMALPYNNGLDMAVHKWTQLIKIAGPEKEKSSPDSVIFIDVSASKYLVPLNMDSTENEVITNRKYLAQLFQYIAAHQCRVRYILTDVVFDTPTPDDSALLVSIQALGNKLLAVNSYVADTLQQNILGVRAATATMRLQSGAIYKIPFTGSRGDTMVPLKIYLDVHPDGAVVHRFYTRFQQAGIAFNTQIPEMYLRAHDFTEGNYPKVSLGELVALMNISPELFDLYLKNRYILVGDFKNDLHETYLNTQPGTLILFNAFWQLESRRQIISVWYLLVLYLFIYVVVWLQWRRKSFIYNIALKPMYFQAFDLPFNIISVSLLLIVFTVLSALVFHVNISIFHLIVIFSLVDIWQLIAGKLDRKSSRWGIAIKVIER
;
A
#
# COMPACT_ATOMS: atom_id res chain seq x y z
N MET A 1 -21.42 14.34 -45.57
CA MET A 1 -21.83 14.21 -44.15
C MET A 1 -21.93 15.59 -43.53
N SER A 2 -23.03 15.91 -42.84
CA SER A 2 -23.22 17.23 -42.22
C SER A 2 -22.22 17.47 -41.09
N GLY A 3 -21.85 18.73 -40.83
CA GLY A 3 -20.87 19.09 -39.79
C GLY A 3 -21.24 18.62 -38.37
N LYS A 4 -22.50 18.26 -38.11
CA LYS A 4 -22.96 17.66 -36.85
C LYS A 4 -22.46 16.22 -36.67
N ALA A 5 -22.47 15.41 -37.74
CA ALA A 5 -21.99 14.03 -37.70
C ALA A 5 -20.48 13.98 -37.42
N PHE A 6 -19.69 14.87 -38.03
CA PHE A 6 -18.24 14.94 -37.80
C PHE A 6 -17.89 15.32 -36.35
N ARG A 7 -18.62 16.27 -35.75
CA ARG A 7 -18.45 16.63 -34.32
C ARG A 7 -18.81 15.47 -33.41
N PHE A 8 -19.90 14.76 -33.69
CA PHE A 8 -20.33 13.59 -32.92
C PHE A 8 -19.25 12.49 -32.90
N PHE A 9 -18.70 12.13 -34.05
CA PHE A 9 -17.61 11.14 -34.12
C PHE A 9 -16.33 11.59 -33.40
N GLY A 10 -16.06 12.89 -33.36
CA GLY A 10 -14.97 13.46 -32.57
C GLY A 10 -15.15 13.21 -31.07
N HIS A 11 -16.34 13.46 -30.53
CA HIS A 11 -16.63 13.22 -29.11
C HIS A 11 -16.62 11.74 -28.74
N LEU A 12 -17.17 10.88 -29.59
CA LEU A 12 -17.16 9.43 -29.35
C LEU A 12 -15.72 8.90 -29.21
N LYS A 13 -14.80 9.34 -30.07
CA LYS A 13 -13.37 8.97 -29.97
C LYS A 13 -12.78 9.37 -28.63
N LEU A 14 -13.03 10.60 -28.15
CA LEU A 14 -12.53 11.08 -26.87
C LEU A 14 -13.00 10.18 -25.72
N HIS A 15 -14.28 9.82 -25.69
CA HIS A 15 -14.82 8.93 -24.65
C HIS A 15 -14.16 7.55 -24.66
N VAL A 16 -13.96 6.95 -25.84
CA VAL A 16 -13.28 5.65 -25.97
C VAL A 16 -11.84 5.74 -25.47
N TYR A 17 -11.10 6.79 -25.85
CA TYR A 17 -9.74 7.00 -25.36
C TYR A 17 -9.70 7.19 -23.84
N THR A 18 -10.62 7.95 -23.26
CA THR A 18 -10.72 8.13 -21.81
C THR A 18 -10.97 6.81 -21.09
N MET A 19 -11.94 6.01 -21.55
CA MET A 19 -12.24 4.70 -20.97
C MET A 19 -11.04 3.76 -21.05
N LEU A 20 -10.35 3.74 -22.19
CA LEU A 20 -9.14 2.93 -22.38
C LEU A 20 -8.03 3.37 -21.41
N LEU A 21 -7.79 4.67 -21.26
CA LEU A 21 -6.78 5.18 -20.35
C LEU A 21 -7.09 4.84 -18.88
N ILE A 22 -8.36 4.94 -18.47
CA ILE A 22 -8.77 4.50 -17.12
C ILE A 22 -8.50 3.01 -16.94
N ALA A 23 -8.88 2.17 -17.90
CA ALA A 23 -8.64 0.74 -17.83
C ALA A 23 -7.14 0.42 -17.72
N VAL A 24 -6.30 1.08 -18.53
CA VAL A 24 -4.83 0.96 -18.48
C VAL A 24 -4.30 1.41 -17.12
N THR A 25 -4.81 2.52 -16.56
CA THR A 25 -4.43 3.00 -15.22
C THR A 25 -4.77 1.99 -14.15
N PHE A 26 -5.96 1.37 -14.19
CA PHE A 26 -6.35 0.35 -13.22
C PHE A 26 -5.48 -0.90 -13.31
N VAL A 27 -5.18 -1.35 -14.53
CA VAL A 27 -4.26 -2.47 -14.75
C VAL A 27 -2.87 -2.13 -14.20
N TRP A 28 -2.36 -0.93 -14.50
CA TRP A 28 -1.06 -0.47 -14.02
C TRP A 28 -1.00 -0.39 -12.49
N MET A 29 -2.03 0.15 -11.85
CA MET A 29 -2.09 0.24 -10.39
C MET A 29 -2.09 -1.12 -9.70
N ALA A 30 -2.69 -2.13 -10.34
CA ALA A 30 -2.70 -3.51 -9.86
C ALA A 30 -1.35 -4.24 -10.04
N LEU A 31 -0.45 -3.72 -10.87
CA LEU A 31 0.89 -4.29 -11.03
C LEU A 31 1.78 -4.02 -9.81
N PRO A 32 2.76 -4.90 -9.54
CA PRO A 32 3.69 -4.74 -8.40
C PRO A 32 4.69 -3.60 -8.60
N TYR A 33 4.77 -3.01 -9.79
CA TYR A 33 5.74 -1.99 -10.16
C TYR A 33 5.20 -0.58 -9.88
N ASN A 34 6.10 0.34 -9.53
CA ASN A 34 5.85 1.78 -9.56
C ASN A 34 7.15 2.54 -9.84
N ASN A 35 7.02 3.83 -10.15
CA ASN A 35 8.15 4.70 -10.42
C ASN A 35 8.56 5.46 -9.13
N GLY A 36 9.84 5.81 -9.00
CA GLY A 36 10.34 6.72 -7.95
C GLY A 36 9.60 8.07 -7.89
N LEU A 37 9.06 8.58 -9.00
CA LEU A 37 8.18 9.77 -9.02
C LEU A 37 6.89 9.52 -8.23
N ASP A 38 6.25 8.36 -8.42
CA ASP A 38 5.03 8.01 -7.68
C ASP A 38 5.34 7.89 -6.17
N MET A 39 6.52 7.37 -5.83
CA MET A 39 6.99 7.31 -4.44
C MET A 39 7.23 8.70 -3.86
N ALA A 40 7.84 9.63 -4.61
CA ALA A 40 8.04 11.00 -4.17
C ALA A 40 6.70 11.73 -3.93
N VAL A 41 5.76 11.63 -4.88
CA VAL A 41 4.42 12.20 -4.73
C VAL A 41 3.73 11.60 -3.51
N HIS A 42 3.77 10.28 -3.34
CA HIS A 42 3.16 9.62 -2.19
C HIS A 42 3.78 10.09 -0.86
N LYS A 43 5.11 10.17 -0.78
CA LYS A 43 5.81 10.71 0.40
C LYS A 43 5.31 12.11 0.76
N TRP A 44 5.22 13.01 -0.22
CA TRP A 44 4.72 14.37 0.01
C TRP A 44 3.26 14.39 0.44
N THR A 45 2.38 13.60 -0.19
CA THR A 45 0.97 13.51 0.23
C THR A 45 0.83 13.03 1.67
N GLN A 46 1.66 12.06 2.08
CA GLN A 46 1.66 11.54 3.45
C GLN A 46 2.19 12.58 4.45
N LEU A 47 3.23 13.33 4.10
CA LEU A 47 3.69 14.45 4.93
C LEU A 47 2.61 15.53 5.10
N ILE A 48 1.86 15.84 4.05
CA ILE A 48 0.73 16.78 4.11
C ILE A 48 -0.36 16.24 5.04
N LYS A 49 -0.73 14.96 4.92
CA LYS A 49 -1.71 14.31 5.82
C LYS A 49 -1.26 14.38 7.28
N ILE A 50 0.01 14.05 7.54
CA ILE A 50 0.62 14.10 8.87
C ILE A 50 0.57 15.50 9.48
N ALA A 51 0.82 16.54 8.67
CA ALA A 51 0.81 17.94 9.12
C ALA A 51 -0.61 18.52 9.21
N GLY A 52 -1.58 17.86 8.59
CA GLY A 52 -2.98 18.27 8.56
C GLY A 52 -3.71 18.08 9.90
N PRO A 53 -4.92 18.66 10.04
CA PRO A 53 -5.74 18.53 11.24
C PRO A 53 -6.31 17.12 11.43
N GLU A 54 -6.32 16.29 10.39
CA GLU A 54 -6.81 14.92 10.45
C GLU A 54 -5.78 14.00 11.12
N LYS A 55 -5.98 13.71 12.40
CA LYS A 55 -5.26 12.65 13.11
C LYS A 55 -5.94 11.31 12.86
N GLU A 56 -5.71 10.74 11.70
CA GLU A 56 -6.35 9.51 11.20
C GLU A 56 -5.74 8.23 11.80
N LYS A 57 -5.42 8.27 13.08
CA LYS A 57 -4.77 7.18 13.80
C LYS A 57 -5.79 6.33 14.55
N SER A 58 -5.49 5.06 14.75
CA SER A 58 -6.25 4.21 15.68
C SER A 58 -6.25 4.81 17.08
N SER A 59 -7.31 4.63 17.86
CA SER A 59 -7.29 5.08 19.26
C SER A 59 -6.15 4.39 20.03
N PRO A 60 -5.36 5.11 20.86
CA PRO A 60 -4.39 4.52 21.79
C PRO A 60 -4.96 3.38 22.64
N ASP A 61 -6.26 3.44 22.96
CA ASP A 61 -6.94 2.42 23.76
C ASP A 61 -7.38 1.20 22.96
N SER A 62 -7.25 1.23 21.64
CA SER A 62 -7.66 0.11 20.77
C SER A 62 -6.52 -0.85 20.45
N VAL A 63 -5.28 -0.53 20.82
CA VAL A 63 -4.09 -1.32 20.46
C VAL A 63 -3.08 -1.35 21.62
N ILE A 64 -2.31 -2.43 21.70
CA ILE A 64 -1.12 -2.54 22.54
C ILE A 64 0.01 -3.21 21.76
N PHE A 65 1.21 -2.67 21.91
CA PHE A 65 2.42 -3.17 21.28
C PHE A 65 3.29 -3.86 22.34
N ILE A 66 3.62 -5.12 22.09
CA ILE A 66 4.46 -5.95 22.96
C ILE A 66 5.79 -6.16 22.27
N ASP A 67 6.83 -5.54 22.82
CA ASP A 67 8.17 -5.58 22.25
C ASP A 67 8.95 -6.80 22.74
N VAL A 68 9.36 -7.65 21.80
CA VAL A 68 10.18 -8.85 22.07
C VAL A 68 11.67 -8.61 21.85
N SER A 69 12.09 -7.39 21.49
CA SER A 69 13.48 -7.06 21.16
C SER A 69 14.48 -7.42 22.25
N ALA A 70 14.11 -7.25 23.53
CA ALA A 70 14.95 -7.58 24.68
C ALA A 70 14.71 -9.00 25.24
N SER A 71 13.68 -9.71 24.77
CA SER A 71 13.28 -11.03 25.29
C SER A 71 13.79 -12.14 24.38
N LYS A 72 15.11 -12.24 24.25
CA LYS A 72 15.79 -13.21 23.39
C LYS A 72 16.26 -14.45 24.16
N TYR A 73 16.40 -15.55 23.45
CA TYR A 73 16.89 -16.83 23.93
C TYR A 73 17.86 -17.42 22.90
N LEU A 74 18.94 -18.03 23.37
CA LEU A 74 19.96 -18.64 22.53
C LEU A 74 19.67 -20.12 22.37
N VAL A 75 19.58 -20.59 21.13
CA VAL A 75 19.41 -22.01 20.79
C VAL A 75 20.62 -22.46 19.99
N PRO A 76 21.27 -23.59 20.32
CA PRO A 76 22.38 -24.10 19.52
C PRO A 76 21.87 -24.52 18.13
N LEU A 77 22.56 -24.09 17.07
CA LEU A 77 22.18 -24.39 15.67
C LEU A 77 22.19 -25.90 15.37
N ASN A 78 23.12 -26.61 15.99
CA ASN A 78 23.20 -28.07 16.00
C ASN A 78 23.63 -28.52 17.39
N MET A 79 23.29 -29.75 17.77
CA MET A 79 23.68 -30.33 19.08
C MET A 79 25.19 -30.26 19.35
N ASP A 80 26.01 -30.29 18.29
CA ASP A 80 27.47 -30.26 18.36
C ASP A 80 28.10 -28.91 17.96
N SER A 81 27.27 -27.89 17.66
CA SER A 81 27.76 -26.57 17.22
C SER A 81 27.99 -25.65 18.42
N THR A 82 29.07 -24.86 18.36
CA THR A 82 29.28 -23.71 19.27
C THR A 82 28.52 -22.46 18.83
N GLU A 83 27.94 -22.47 17.63
CA GLU A 83 27.15 -21.38 17.09
C GLU A 83 25.72 -21.46 17.64
N ASN A 84 25.24 -20.31 18.14
CA ASN A 84 23.89 -20.18 18.65
C ASN A 84 23.07 -19.26 17.74
N GLU A 85 21.82 -19.62 17.53
CA GLU A 85 20.81 -18.77 16.94
C GLU A 85 20.08 -17.98 18.04
N VAL A 86 19.82 -16.71 17.78
CA VAL A 86 19.07 -15.83 18.68
C VAL A 86 17.60 -15.86 18.28
N ILE A 87 16.77 -16.47 19.11
CA ILE A 87 15.32 -16.53 18.91
C ILE A 87 14.58 -15.73 19.97
N THR A 88 13.27 -15.52 19.80
CA THR A 88 12.42 -14.96 20.85
C THR A 88 12.17 -16.00 21.94
N ASN A 89 12.21 -15.57 23.21
CA ASN A 89 12.00 -16.43 24.37
C ASN A 89 10.60 -17.06 24.36
N ARG A 90 10.54 -18.36 24.02
CA ARG A 90 9.28 -19.13 23.88
C ARG A 90 8.56 -19.33 25.20
N LYS A 91 9.28 -19.48 26.31
CA LYS A 91 8.71 -19.54 27.67
C LYS A 91 7.92 -18.28 28.02
N TYR A 92 8.44 -17.10 27.71
CA TYR A 92 7.74 -15.84 27.98
C TYR A 92 6.52 -15.66 27.08
N LEU A 93 6.62 -16.03 25.81
CA LEU A 93 5.46 -16.06 24.90
C LEU A 93 4.38 -17.02 25.40
N ALA A 94 4.76 -18.22 25.87
CA ALA A 94 3.82 -19.20 26.41
C ALA A 94 3.08 -18.65 27.64
N GLN A 95 3.79 -17.98 28.56
CA GLN A 95 3.17 -17.35 29.72
C GLN A 95 2.20 -16.23 29.33
N LEU A 96 2.61 -15.35 28.41
CA LEU A 96 1.75 -14.29 27.89
C LEU A 96 0.47 -14.86 27.25
N PHE A 97 0.62 -15.81 26.33
CA PHE A 97 -0.51 -16.40 25.62
C PHE A 97 -1.40 -17.23 26.54
N GLN A 98 -0.84 -17.92 27.53
CA GLN A 98 -1.62 -18.63 28.54
C GLN A 98 -2.47 -17.66 29.37
N TYR A 99 -1.90 -16.52 29.78
CA TYR A 99 -2.66 -15.51 30.50
C TYR A 99 -3.77 -14.91 29.63
N ILE A 100 -3.45 -14.52 28.38
CA ILE A 100 -4.45 -13.98 27.46
C ILE A 100 -5.53 -15.01 27.17
N ALA A 101 -5.18 -16.29 27.07
CA ALA A 101 -6.11 -17.38 26.86
C ALA A 101 -7.14 -17.51 28.00
N ALA A 102 -6.74 -17.23 29.24
CA ALA A 102 -7.66 -17.16 30.37
C ALA A 102 -8.61 -15.95 30.32
N HIS A 103 -8.29 -14.92 29.51
CA HIS A 103 -8.99 -13.64 29.45
C HIS A 103 -9.47 -13.27 28.03
N GLN A 104 -9.70 -14.26 27.17
CA GLN A 104 -9.93 -14.05 25.74
C GLN A 104 -11.08 -13.11 25.40
N CYS A 105 -12.14 -13.07 26.23
CA CYS A 105 -13.29 -12.18 26.00
C CYS A 105 -12.91 -10.69 25.96
N ARG A 106 -11.71 -10.35 26.46
CA ARG A 106 -11.18 -8.99 26.50
C ARG A 106 -10.37 -8.63 25.26
N VAL A 107 -9.86 -9.59 24.50
CA VAL A 107 -8.96 -9.31 23.36
C VAL A 107 -9.71 -9.38 22.04
N ARG A 108 -9.50 -8.38 21.17
CA ARG A 108 -10.05 -8.38 19.81
C ARG A 108 -9.31 -9.37 18.92
N TYR A 109 -7.99 -9.20 18.83
CA TYR A 109 -7.14 -10.00 17.96
C TYR A 109 -5.67 -9.90 18.39
N ILE A 110 -4.88 -10.92 18.05
CA ILE A 110 -3.44 -11.01 18.37
C ILE A 110 -2.68 -11.27 17.06
N LEU A 111 -1.79 -10.35 16.71
CA LEU A 111 -0.78 -10.56 15.67
C LEU A 111 0.55 -10.84 16.35
N THR A 112 1.17 -11.96 15.98
CA THR A 112 2.50 -12.35 16.46
C THR A 112 3.47 -12.39 15.28
N ASP A 113 4.22 -11.32 15.14
CA ASP A 113 5.28 -11.15 14.15
C ASP A 113 6.58 -11.78 14.65
N VAL A 114 6.51 -13.09 14.88
CA VAL A 114 7.62 -13.94 15.29
C VAL A 114 7.54 -15.22 14.49
N VAL A 115 8.62 -15.57 13.81
CA VAL A 115 8.73 -16.84 13.08
C VAL A 115 9.01 -17.97 14.08
N PHE A 116 8.36 -19.11 13.89
CA PHE A 116 8.53 -20.31 14.71
C PHE A 116 9.11 -21.42 13.83
N ASP A 117 10.37 -21.30 13.46
CA ASP A 117 11.12 -22.19 12.56
C ASP A 117 12.15 -23.06 13.29
N THR A 118 12.69 -22.58 14.42
CA THR A 118 13.68 -23.32 15.22
C THR A 118 13.05 -23.99 16.46
N PRO A 119 13.22 -25.31 16.65
CA PRO A 119 12.69 -26.05 17.81
C PRO A 119 13.29 -25.62 19.14
N THR A 120 12.48 -25.65 20.20
CA THR A 120 12.90 -25.34 21.57
C THR A 120 12.24 -26.27 22.60
N PRO A 121 12.84 -26.45 23.80
CA PRO A 121 12.21 -27.22 24.87
C PRO A 121 10.85 -26.66 25.34
N ASP A 122 10.62 -25.37 25.16
CA ASP A 122 9.40 -24.67 25.61
C ASP A 122 8.26 -24.72 24.58
N ASP A 123 8.49 -25.31 23.40
CA ASP A 123 7.53 -25.33 22.29
C ASP A 123 6.23 -26.05 22.63
N SER A 124 6.28 -27.08 23.47
CA SER A 124 5.09 -27.82 23.91
C SER A 124 4.16 -26.92 24.74
N ALA A 125 4.71 -26.14 25.67
CA ALA A 125 3.94 -25.22 26.49
C ALA A 125 3.37 -24.06 25.64
N LEU A 126 4.20 -23.55 24.72
CA LEU A 126 3.78 -22.51 23.79
C LEU A 126 2.64 -22.98 22.89
N LEU A 127 2.74 -24.17 22.30
CA LEU A 127 1.72 -24.73 21.44
C LEU A 127 0.36 -24.85 22.15
N VAL A 128 0.35 -25.36 23.39
CA VAL A 128 -0.86 -25.45 24.22
C VAL A 128 -1.48 -24.06 24.42
N SER A 129 -0.66 -23.05 24.74
CA SER A 129 -1.15 -21.69 24.95
C SER A 129 -1.71 -21.04 23.67
N ILE A 130 -1.10 -21.31 22.51
CA ILE A 130 -1.57 -20.81 21.22
C ILE A 130 -2.87 -21.50 20.80
N GLN A 131 -2.97 -22.81 20.95
CA GLN A 131 -4.18 -23.57 20.65
C GLN A 131 -5.37 -23.08 21.48
N ALA A 132 -5.13 -22.73 22.75
CA ALA A 132 -6.16 -22.17 23.61
C ALA A 132 -6.74 -20.87 23.04
N LEU A 133 -5.93 -20.01 22.41
CA LEU A 133 -6.35 -18.74 21.78
C LEU A 133 -7.19 -18.91 20.50
N GLY A 134 -7.18 -20.10 19.89
CA GLY A 134 -7.99 -20.44 18.73
C GLY A 134 -7.84 -19.46 17.58
N ASN A 135 -8.97 -18.93 17.11
CA ASN A 135 -9.05 -18.04 15.95
C ASN A 135 -8.70 -16.56 16.25
N LYS A 136 -8.20 -16.23 17.45
CA LYS A 136 -7.78 -14.87 17.80
C LYS A 136 -6.31 -14.58 17.54
N LEU A 137 -5.48 -15.62 17.39
CA LEU A 137 -4.03 -15.46 17.16
C LEU A 137 -3.68 -15.73 15.70
N LEU A 138 -2.82 -14.88 15.15
CA LEU A 138 -2.20 -15.06 13.85
C LEU A 138 -0.69 -14.88 13.96
N ALA A 139 0.05 -15.91 13.59
CA ALA A 139 1.49 -15.82 13.43
C ALA A 139 1.86 -15.35 12.01
N VAL A 140 3.11 -14.94 11.84
CA VAL A 140 3.66 -14.55 10.54
C VAL A 140 4.52 -15.68 9.97
N ASN A 141 4.33 -15.96 8.68
CA ASN A 141 5.27 -16.76 7.90
C ASN A 141 6.15 -15.84 7.05
N SER A 142 7.42 -16.21 6.95
CA SER A 142 8.45 -15.58 6.12
C SER A 142 8.76 -16.43 4.90
N TYR A 143 9.26 -15.77 3.85
CA TYR A 143 9.90 -16.43 2.73
C TYR A 143 11.42 -16.23 2.85
N VAL A 144 12.17 -17.31 2.75
CA VAL A 144 13.64 -17.29 2.61
C VAL A 144 13.98 -17.95 1.29
N ALA A 145 14.62 -17.19 0.39
CA ALA A 145 14.97 -17.65 -0.97
C ALA A 145 13.79 -18.34 -1.70
N ASP A 146 12.62 -17.68 -1.74
CA ASP A 146 11.37 -18.17 -2.36
C ASP A 146 10.78 -19.47 -1.77
N THR A 147 11.34 -19.94 -0.66
CA THR A 147 10.83 -21.07 0.12
C THR A 147 10.08 -20.52 1.33
N LEU A 148 8.83 -20.95 1.50
CA LEU A 148 8.04 -20.59 2.66
C LEU A 148 8.66 -21.29 3.87
N GLN A 149 9.16 -20.54 4.84
CA GLN A 149 9.54 -21.12 6.12
C GLN A 149 8.27 -21.53 6.84
N GLN A 150 8.11 -22.85 7.01
CA GLN A 150 6.94 -23.38 7.69
C GLN A 150 7.09 -23.21 9.20
N ASN A 151 5.98 -22.84 9.83
CA ASN A 151 5.87 -22.81 11.27
C ASN A 151 5.85 -24.25 11.83
N ILE A 152 6.87 -24.63 12.59
CA ILE A 152 7.02 -25.97 13.15
C ILE A 152 5.94 -26.31 14.20
N LEU A 153 5.33 -25.28 14.80
CA LEU A 153 4.28 -25.44 15.80
C LEU A 153 2.90 -25.65 15.16
N GLY A 154 2.79 -25.60 13.83
CA GLY A 154 1.51 -25.75 13.14
C GLY A 154 0.50 -24.64 13.48
N VAL A 155 0.99 -23.47 13.89
CA VAL A 155 0.15 -22.33 14.27
C VAL A 155 -0.46 -21.70 13.03
N ARG A 156 -1.70 -21.23 13.16
CA ARG A 156 -2.34 -20.45 12.09
C ARG A 156 -1.50 -19.23 11.76
N ALA A 157 -1.05 -19.16 10.52
CA ALA A 157 -0.17 -18.11 10.06
C ALA A 157 -0.58 -17.58 8.68
N ALA A 158 -0.12 -16.37 8.39
CA ALA A 158 -0.25 -15.74 7.08
C ALA A 158 1.09 -15.17 6.65
N THR A 159 1.26 -14.98 5.35
CA THR A 159 2.51 -14.45 4.81
C THR A 159 2.61 -12.94 5.03
N ALA A 160 3.79 -12.46 5.46
CA ALA A 160 4.14 -11.05 5.43
C ALA A 160 5.05 -10.72 4.23
N THR A 161 4.52 -10.77 3.00
CA THR A 161 5.29 -10.34 1.83
C THR A 161 5.15 -8.84 1.63
N MET A 162 6.28 -8.16 1.51
CA MET A 162 6.34 -6.74 1.20
C MET A 162 7.08 -6.54 -0.13
N ARG A 163 6.60 -5.61 -0.97
CA ARG A 163 7.26 -5.25 -2.22
C ARG A 163 8.21 -4.10 -1.95
N LEU A 164 9.49 -4.35 -2.23
CA LEU A 164 10.55 -3.37 -2.08
C LEU A 164 10.77 -2.62 -3.40
N GLN A 165 11.04 -1.33 -3.29
CA GLN A 165 11.55 -0.49 -4.37
C GLN A 165 12.73 0.31 -3.84
N SER A 166 13.91 0.15 -4.46
CA SER A 166 15.14 0.80 -4.02
C SER A 166 15.47 0.53 -2.53
N GLY A 167 15.18 -0.70 -2.05
CA GLY A 167 15.40 -1.11 -0.66
C GLY A 167 14.30 -0.72 0.33
N ALA A 168 13.36 0.16 -0.05
CA ALA A 168 12.28 0.59 0.81
C ALA A 168 10.96 -0.15 0.50
N ILE A 169 10.20 -0.49 1.54
CA ILE A 169 8.85 -1.02 1.42
C ILE A 169 7.96 0.01 0.79
N TYR A 170 7.26 -0.44 -0.25
CA TYR A 170 6.45 0.43 -1.07
C TYR A 170 5.03 -0.09 -1.29
N LYS A 171 4.84 -1.38 -1.58
CA LYS A 171 3.51 -1.98 -1.71
C LYS A 171 3.37 -3.22 -0.84
N ILE A 172 2.18 -3.40 -0.29
CA ILE A 172 1.78 -4.62 0.41
C ILE A 172 0.64 -5.24 -0.39
N PRO A 173 0.84 -6.45 -0.95
CA PRO A 173 -0.24 -7.20 -1.57
C PRO A 173 -1.23 -7.71 -0.51
N PHE A 174 -2.48 -7.95 -0.91
CA PHE A 174 -3.45 -8.67 -0.08
C PHE A 174 -3.41 -10.17 -0.34
N THR A 175 -3.03 -10.58 -1.55
CA THR A 175 -2.72 -11.98 -1.87
C THR A 175 -1.36 -12.12 -2.51
N GLY A 176 -0.63 -13.17 -2.13
CA GLY A 176 0.63 -13.51 -2.76
C GLY A 176 0.47 -14.08 -4.15
N SER A 177 1.61 -14.27 -4.83
CA SER A 177 1.67 -14.82 -6.17
C SER A 177 1.18 -16.26 -6.24
N ARG A 178 1.19 -16.99 -5.11
CA ARG A 178 0.74 -18.37 -4.98
C ARG A 178 -0.71 -18.48 -4.47
N GLY A 179 -1.41 -17.35 -4.34
CA GLY A 179 -2.79 -17.31 -3.82
C GLY A 179 -2.88 -17.33 -2.29
N ASP A 180 -1.75 -17.27 -1.59
CA ASP A 180 -1.68 -17.15 -0.14
C ASP A 180 -2.24 -15.79 0.33
N THR A 181 -2.95 -15.81 1.45
CA THR A 181 -3.51 -14.58 2.05
C THR A 181 -2.44 -13.87 2.87
N MET A 182 -2.29 -12.57 2.65
CA MET A 182 -1.31 -11.74 3.36
C MET A 182 -1.84 -11.33 4.74
N VAL A 183 -0.92 -11.15 5.70
CA VAL A 183 -1.25 -10.84 7.10
C VAL A 183 -2.32 -9.75 7.27
N PRO A 184 -2.22 -8.56 6.65
CA PRO A 184 -3.23 -7.51 6.86
C PRO A 184 -4.64 -7.93 6.44
N LEU A 185 -4.75 -8.61 5.29
CA LEU A 185 -6.03 -9.11 4.81
C LEU A 185 -6.54 -10.26 5.69
N LYS A 186 -5.65 -11.14 6.16
CA LYS A 186 -6.04 -12.26 7.03
C LYS A 186 -6.61 -11.76 8.36
N ILE A 187 -5.97 -10.78 9.00
CA ILE A 187 -6.50 -10.14 10.21
C ILE A 187 -7.89 -9.57 9.92
N TYR A 188 -8.04 -8.81 8.83
CA TYR A 188 -9.32 -8.22 8.45
C TYR A 188 -10.42 -9.27 8.28
N LEU A 189 -10.14 -10.36 7.56
CA LEU A 189 -11.10 -11.44 7.33
C LEU A 189 -11.48 -12.20 8.62
N ASP A 190 -10.53 -12.34 9.54
CA ASP A 190 -10.79 -13.04 10.81
C ASP A 190 -11.58 -12.16 11.79
N VAL A 191 -11.47 -10.82 11.69
CA VAL A 191 -12.26 -9.86 12.48
C VAL A 191 -13.65 -9.61 11.86
N HIS A 192 -13.75 -9.62 10.52
CA HIS A 192 -14.98 -9.35 9.76
C HIS A 192 -15.43 -10.60 8.99
N PRO A 193 -16.13 -11.55 9.63
CA PRO A 193 -16.54 -12.81 9.01
C PRO A 193 -17.52 -12.64 7.84
N ASP A 194 -18.21 -11.49 7.76
CA ASP A 194 -19.04 -11.08 6.63
C ASP A 194 -18.24 -10.93 5.32
N GLY A 195 -16.89 -10.95 5.40
CA GLY A 195 -16.01 -11.40 4.34
C GLY A 195 -15.59 -10.37 3.28
N ALA A 196 -14.53 -10.75 2.57
CA ALA A 196 -14.10 -10.12 1.33
C ALA A 196 -13.84 -11.21 0.28
N VAL A 197 -14.16 -10.93 -0.98
CA VAL A 197 -13.84 -11.79 -2.12
C VAL A 197 -12.61 -11.22 -2.79
N VAL A 198 -11.51 -11.96 -2.76
CA VAL A 198 -10.27 -11.53 -3.42
C VAL A 198 -10.24 -12.05 -4.84
N HIS A 199 -9.94 -11.16 -5.78
CA HIS A 199 -9.66 -11.47 -7.17
C HIS A 199 -8.20 -11.12 -7.50
N ARG A 200 -7.70 -11.64 -8.64
CA ARG A 200 -6.31 -11.45 -9.08
C ARG A 200 -5.85 -9.98 -9.08
N PHE A 201 -6.72 -9.06 -9.50
CA PHE A 201 -6.39 -7.64 -9.67
C PHE A 201 -7.04 -6.71 -8.64
N TYR A 202 -8.07 -7.17 -7.95
CA TYR A 202 -8.85 -6.36 -7.03
C TYR A 202 -9.42 -7.22 -5.91
N THR A 203 -9.70 -6.59 -4.77
CA THR A 203 -10.41 -7.21 -3.66
C THR A 203 -11.78 -6.54 -3.55
N ARG A 204 -12.84 -7.34 -3.55
CA ARG A 204 -14.20 -6.88 -3.33
C ARG A 204 -14.59 -7.16 -1.88
N PHE A 205 -14.78 -6.10 -1.10
CA PHE A 205 -15.28 -6.18 0.26
C PHE A 205 -16.81 -6.18 0.21
N GLN A 206 -17.47 -7.21 0.74
CA GLN A 206 -18.90 -7.49 0.49
C GLN A 206 -19.82 -6.30 0.80
N GLN A 207 -19.49 -5.52 1.84
CA GLN A 207 -20.30 -4.38 2.31
C GLN A 207 -19.66 -3.01 2.03
N ALA A 208 -18.52 -2.96 1.34
CA ALA A 208 -17.71 -1.75 1.33
C ALA A 208 -17.31 -1.32 -0.09
N GLY A 209 -17.10 -2.24 -1.03
CA GLY A 209 -16.82 -1.90 -2.44
C GLY A 209 -15.57 -2.59 -2.97
N ILE A 210 -14.93 -2.00 -3.97
CA ILE A 210 -13.75 -2.56 -4.66
C ILE A 210 -12.50 -1.81 -4.18
N ALA A 211 -11.44 -2.54 -3.88
CA ALA A 211 -10.09 -2.01 -3.67
C ALA A 211 -9.09 -2.71 -4.58
N PHE A 212 -7.93 -2.10 -4.80
CA PHE A 212 -6.83 -2.78 -5.47
C PHE A 212 -6.29 -3.93 -4.61
N ASN A 213 -5.80 -5.01 -5.24
CA ASN A 213 -5.20 -6.15 -4.53
C ASN A 213 -3.80 -5.84 -3.95
N THR A 214 -3.29 -4.64 -4.19
CA THR A 214 -2.05 -4.13 -3.59
C THR A 214 -2.30 -2.73 -3.10
N GLN A 215 -1.69 -2.36 -1.97
CA GLN A 215 -1.80 -1.02 -1.43
C GLN A 215 -0.42 -0.46 -1.07
N ILE A 216 -0.29 0.85 -1.18
CA ILE A 216 0.82 1.56 -0.56
C ILE A 216 0.37 1.83 0.88
N PRO A 217 1.04 1.26 1.89
CA PRO A 217 0.61 1.38 3.27
C PRO A 217 0.70 2.83 3.74
N GLU A 218 -0.40 3.39 4.24
CA GLU A 218 -0.36 4.70 4.89
C GLU A 218 0.17 4.55 6.33
N MET A 219 1.27 5.23 6.64
CA MET A 219 1.95 5.12 7.95
C MET A 219 1.28 6.02 9.00
N TYR A 220 0.04 5.69 9.39
CA TYR A 220 -0.71 6.43 10.40
C TYR A 220 -0.02 6.39 11.76
N LEU A 221 0.35 5.18 12.19
CA LEU A 221 1.18 4.95 13.37
C LEU A 221 2.64 4.84 12.96
N ARG A 222 3.51 5.52 13.68
CA ARG A 222 4.93 5.63 13.37
C ARG A 222 5.74 5.39 14.63
N ALA A 223 7.00 4.99 14.49
CA ALA A 223 7.86 4.68 15.62
C ALA A 223 7.98 5.81 16.67
N HIS A 224 7.87 7.10 16.27
CA HIS A 224 7.87 8.22 17.24
C HIS A 224 6.59 8.32 18.07
N ASP A 225 5.48 7.72 17.61
CA ASP A 225 4.24 7.68 18.39
C ASP A 225 4.43 6.86 19.68
N PHE A 226 5.44 5.98 19.72
CA PHE A 226 5.86 5.30 20.95
C PHE A 226 6.67 6.22 21.88
N THR A 227 7.54 7.07 21.33
CA THR A 227 8.41 7.95 22.15
C THR A 227 7.64 9.09 22.79
N GLU A 228 6.55 9.54 22.16
CA GLU A 228 5.66 10.55 22.72
C GLU A 228 4.70 10.01 23.80
N GLY A 229 4.72 8.69 24.06
CA GLY A 229 3.79 8.04 24.99
C GLY A 229 2.35 7.97 24.49
N ASN A 230 2.10 8.28 23.21
CA ASN A 230 0.77 8.26 22.63
C ASN A 230 0.22 6.84 22.50
N TYR A 231 1.07 5.82 22.36
CA TYR A 231 0.67 4.42 22.24
C TYR A 231 1.43 3.53 23.21
N PRO A 232 0.76 2.58 23.89
CA PRO A 232 1.41 1.71 24.84
C PRO A 232 2.29 0.69 24.11
N LYS A 233 3.61 0.83 24.31
CA LYS A 233 4.61 -0.16 23.93
C LYS A 233 5.29 -0.68 25.19
N VAL A 234 5.17 -1.98 25.46
CA VAL A 234 5.69 -2.60 26.69
C VAL A 234 6.59 -3.79 26.35
N SER A 235 7.67 -3.98 27.09
CA SER A 235 8.55 -5.13 26.90
C SER A 235 7.84 -6.43 27.31
N LEU A 236 8.03 -7.51 26.56
CA LEU A 236 7.48 -8.84 26.89
C LEU A 236 7.90 -9.30 28.29
N GLY A 237 9.18 -9.12 28.66
CA GLY A 237 9.68 -9.49 29.99
C GLY A 237 9.05 -8.67 31.13
N GLU A 238 8.82 -7.38 30.91
CA GLU A 238 8.14 -6.50 31.88
C GLU A 238 6.68 -6.91 32.06
N LEU A 239 5.99 -7.25 30.96
CA LEU A 239 4.62 -7.77 31.03
C LEU A 239 4.54 -9.08 31.80
N VAL A 240 5.49 -10.00 31.57
CA VAL A 240 5.57 -11.25 32.33
C VAL A 240 5.78 -11.00 33.82
N ALA A 241 6.64 -10.05 34.19
CA ALA A 241 6.80 -9.66 35.59
C ALA A 241 5.51 -9.03 36.16
N LEU A 242 4.85 -8.14 35.39
CA LEU A 242 3.61 -7.49 35.79
C LEU A 242 2.48 -8.48 36.01
N MET A 243 2.33 -9.49 35.16
CA MET A 243 1.33 -10.56 35.32
C MET A 243 1.48 -11.31 36.64
N ASN A 244 2.70 -11.44 37.16
CA ASN A 244 2.96 -12.11 38.44
C ASN A 244 2.75 -11.20 39.66
N ILE A 245 2.90 -9.88 39.50
CA ILE A 245 2.82 -8.90 40.60
C ILE A 245 1.40 -8.32 40.72
N SER A 246 0.79 -7.94 39.61
CA SER A 246 -0.53 -7.30 39.56
C SER A 246 -1.31 -7.71 38.30
N PRO A 247 -1.96 -8.89 38.32
CA PRO A 247 -2.83 -9.37 37.24
C PRO A 247 -3.92 -8.36 36.84
N GLU A 248 -4.47 -7.67 37.83
CA GLU A 248 -5.56 -6.69 37.66
C GLU A 248 -5.16 -5.50 36.78
N LEU A 249 -3.91 -5.02 36.90
CA LEU A 249 -3.40 -3.96 36.03
C LEU A 249 -3.22 -4.46 34.60
N PHE A 250 -2.73 -5.70 34.43
CA PHE A 250 -2.57 -6.29 33.11
C PHE A 250 -3.91 -6.47 32.38
N ASP A 251 -4.96 -6.80 33.11
CA ASP A 251 -6.32 -6.91 32.58
C ASP A 251 -6.84 -5.61 31.93
N LEU A 252 -6.44 -4.45 32.47
CA LEU A 252 -6.78 -3.14 31.89
C LEU A 252 -6.09 -2.92 30.54
N TYR A 253 -4.88 -3.46 30.35
CA TYR A 253 -4.15 -3.41 29.08
C TYR A 253 -4.77 -4.31 28.00
N LEU A 254 -5.45 -5.39 28.37
CA LEU A 254 -6.03 -6.31 27.40
C LEU A 254 -7.40 -5.86 26.87
N LYS A 255 -8.13 -5.04 27.64
CA LYS A 255 -9.55 -4.76 27.40
C LYS A 255 -9.82 -4.08 26.05
N ASN A 256 -10.50 -4.82 25.18
CA ASN A 256 -10.98 -4.47 23.85
C ASN A 256 -9.86 -4.03 22.87
N ARG A 257 -8.66 -4.61 22.99
CA ARG A 257 -7.48 -4.20 22.20
C ARG A 257 -7.06 -5.22 21.15
N TYR A 258 -6.44 -4.71 20.09
CA TYR A 258 -5.53 -5.44 19.22
C TYR A 258 -4.18 -5.59 19.93
N ILE A 259 -3.63 -6.80 19.98
CA ILE A 259 -2.32 -7.08 20.60
C ILE A 259 -1.33 -7.39 19.49
N LEU A 260 -0.24 -6.63 19.43
CA LEU A 260 0.78 -6.75 18.40
C LEU A 260 2.09 -7.12 19.06
N VAL A 261 2.53 -8.36 18.86
CA VAL A 261 3.77 -8.91 19.40
C VAL A 261 4.81 -8.91 18.30
N GLY A 262 5.94 -8.23 18.50
CA GLY A 262 6.96 -8.09 17.47
C GLY A 262 8.26 -7.47 17.98
N ASP A 263 9.31 -7.51 17.16
CA ASP A 263 10.61 -6.92 17.50
C ASP A 263 10.68 -5.47 17.00
N PHE A 264 10.35 -4.51 17.87
CA PHE A 264 10.24 -3.10 17.46
C PHE A 264 11.61 -2.38 17.35
N LYS A 265 12.72 -3.10 17.57
CA LYS A 265 14.07 -2.52 17.60
C LYS A 265 14.99 -3.12 16.55
N ASN A 266 14.92 -4.44 16.33
CA ASN A 266 15.82 -5.15 15.42
C ASN A 266 15.15 -5.49 14.08
N ASP A 267 13.82 -5.65 14.05
CA ASP A 267 13.07 -5.90 12.81
C ASP A 267 12.62 -4.59 12.16
N LEU A 268 13.61 -3.83 11.70
CA LEU A 268 13.44 -2.51 11.11
C LEU A 268 13.53 -2.58 9.59
N HIS A 269 12.60 -1.91 8.92
CA HIS A 269 12.59 -1.83 7.46
C HIS A 269 12.51 -0.39 6.98
N GLU A 270 13.22 -0.09 5.90
CA GLU A 270 13.10 1.17 5.20
C GLU A 270 11.72 1.30 4.56
N THR A 271 11.11 2.48 4.66
CA THR A 271 9.85 2.83 4.01
C THR A 271 10.01 4.14 3.23
N TYR A 272 9.01 4.55 2.46
CA TYR A 272 9.07 5.82 1.72
C TYR A 272 9.14 7.06 2.63
N LEU A 273 8.79 6.94 3.93
CA LEU A 273 8.93 8.02 4.91
C LEU A 273 10.25 7.91 5.68
N ASN A 274 10.43 6.81 6.41
CA ASN A 274 11.54 6.53 7.31
C ASN A 274 11.54 5.04 7.69
N THR A 275 12.55 4.61 8.42
CA THR A 275 12.63 3.26 8.97
C THR A 275 11.49 2.99 9.95
N GLN A 276 10.78 1.88 9.80
CA GLN A 276 9.67 1.45 10.66
C GLN A 276 9.78 -0.03 11.05
N PRO A 277 9.31 -0.43 12.24
CA PRO A 277 9.20 -1.84 12.62
C PRO A 277 8.27 -2.62 11.69
N GLY A 278 8.64 -3.86 11.32
CA GLY A 278 7.84 -4.74 10.46
C GLY A 278 6.41 -4.92 10.94
N THR A 279 6.24 -5.20 12.23
CA THR A 279 4.94 -5.36 12.88
C THR A 279 4.07 -4.12 12.78
N LEU A 280 4.68 -2.93 12.85
CA LEU A 280 3.97 -1.66 12.74
C LEU A 280 3.49 -1.40 11.30
N ILE A 281 4.30 -1.79 10.32
CA ILE A 281 3.94 -1.71 8.90
C ILE A 281 2.74 -2.63 8.61
N LEU A 282 2.77 -3.87 9.12
CA LEU A 282 1.66 -4.82 8.99
C LEU A 282 0.38 -4.28 9.64
N PHE A 283 0.49 -3.69 10.82
CA PHE A 283 -0.67 -3.11 11.50
C PHE A 283 -1.23 -1.89 10.77
N ASN A 284 -0.40 -0.97 10.27
CA ASN A 284 -0.87 0.16 9.47
C ASN A 284 -1.61 -0.30 8.22
N ALA A 285 -1.09 -1.33 7.55
CA ALA A 285 -1.73 -1.93 6.40
C ALA A 285 -3.09 -2.55 6.74
N PHE A 286 -3.20 -3.20 7.90
CA PHE A 286 -4.47 -3.70 8.43
C PHE A 286 -5.42 -2.55 8.79
N TRP A 287 -4.92 -1.51 9.45
CA TRP A 287 -5.73 -0.36 9.87
C TRP A 287 -6.30 0.42 8.67
N GLN A 288 -5.54 0.49 7.58
CA GLN A 288 -6.03 1.01 6.31
C GLN A 288 -7.22 0.20 5.79
N LEU A 289 -7.15 -1.14 5.89
CA LEU A 289 -8.25 -2.04 5.56
C LEU A 289 -9.47 -1.80 6.45
N GLU A 290 -9.25 -1.78 7.76
CA GLU A 290 -10.27 -1.59 8.80
C GLU A 290 -11.05 -0.29 8.60
N SER A 291 -10.33 0.79 8.26
CA SER A 291 -10.90 2.12 8.03
C SER A 291 -11.58 2.28 6.66
N ARG A 292 -11.57 1.25 5.80
CA ARG A 292 -12.25 1.23 4.49
C ARG A 292 -11.75 2.29 3.50
N ARG A 293 -10.50 2.74 3.65
CA ARG A 293 -9.97 3.89 2.91
C ARG A 293 -9.44 3.57 1.52
N GLN A 294 -8.97 2.35 1.29
CA GLN A 294 -8.56 1.92 -0.05
C GLN A 294 -9.74 1.61 -1.00
N ILE A 295 -10.97 1.92 -0.60
CA ILE A 295 -12.15 1.62 -1.39
C ILE A 295 -12.35 2.68 -2.45
N ILE A 296 -12.41 2.21 -3.69
CA ILE A 296 -12.66 3.02 -4.88
C ILE A 296 -14.15 3.33 -4.92
N SER A 297 -14.51 4.55 -4.50
CA SER A 297 -15.90 5.00 -4.54
C SER A 297 -16.38 5.29 -5.98
N VAL A 298 -17.69 5.18 -6.22
CA VAL A 298 -18.29 5.54 -7.52
C VAL A 298 -18.05 7.02 -7.84
N TRP A 299 -18.07 7.89 -6.83
CA TRP A 299 -17.77 9.30 -6.98
C TRP A 299 -16.34 9.55 -7.45
N TYR A 300 -15.39 8.82 -6.87
CA TYR A 300 -14.01 8.88 -7.31
C TYR A 300 -13.85 8.43 -8.77
N LEU A 301 -14.52 7.36 -9.20
CA LEU A 301 -14.52 6.91 -10.61
C LEU A 301 -15.07 7.99 -11.55
N LEU A 302 -16.14 8.67 -11.16
CA LEU A 302 -16.72 9.76 -11.94
C LEU A 302 -15.77 10.96 -12.04
N VAL A 303 -15.13 11.35 -10.93
CA VAL A 303 -14.14 12.44 -10.90
C VAL A 303 -12.91 12.09 -11.75
N LEU A 304 -12.40 10.86 -11.62
CA LEU A 304 -11.30 10.35 -12.44
C LEU A 304 -11.65 10.38 -13.93
N TYR A 305 -12.86 9.95 -14.28
CA TYR A 305 -13.34 9.98 -15.65
C TYR A 305 -13.38 11.39 -16.22
N LEU A 306 -14.02 12.32 -15.51
CA LEU A 306 -14.11 13.71 -15.94
C LEU A 306 -12.73 14.34 -16.09
N PHE A 307 -11.83 14.08 -15.13
CA PHE A 307 -10.46 14.59 -15.17
C PHE A 307 -9.69 14.07 -16.38
N ILE A 308 -9.63 12.75 -16.59
CA ILE A 308 -8.93 12.16 -17.75
C ILE A 308 -9.57 12.62 -19.06
N TYR A 309 -10.90 12.74 -19.13
CA TYR A 309 -11.59 13.28 -20.30
C TYR A 309 -11.16 14.71 -20.61
N VAL A 310 -11.07 15.58 -19.60
CA VAL A 310 -10.59 16.96 -19.77
C VAL A 310 -9.14 16.99 -20.24
N VAL A 311 -8.26 16.17 -19.67
CA VAL A 311 -6.85 16.07 -20.10
C VAL A 311 -6.76 15.60 -21.56
N VAL A 312 -7.48 14.54 -21.93
CA VAL A 312 -7.51 14.05 -23.32
C VAL A 312 -8.06 15.10 -24.27
N TRP A 313 -9.10 15.84 -23.88
CA TRP A 313 -9.68 16.92 -24.68
C TRP A 313 -8.70 18.10 -24.86
N LEU A 314 -7.99 18.51 -23.81
CA LEU A 314 -6.95 19.54 -23.88
C LEU A 314 -5.83 19.12 -24.81
N GLN A 315 -5.37 17.87 -24.69
CA GLN A 315 -4.34 17.27 -25.52
C GLN A 315 -4.76 17.24 -26.99
N TRP A 316 -5.98 16.79 -27.26
CA TRP A 316 -6.53 16.73 -28.61
C TRP A 316 -6.62 18.10 -29.28
N ARG A 317 -6.92 19.16 -28.50
CA ARG A 317 -6.94 20.53 -29.02
C ARG A 317 -5.56 21.19 -29.11
N ARG A 318 -4.49 20.50 -28.68
CA ARG A 318 -3.12 21.04 -28.55
C ARG A 318 -3.07 22.37 -27.80
N LYS A 319 -3.99 22.56 -26.86
CA LYS A 319 -4.02 23.78 -26.05
C LYS A 319 -3.25 23.50 -24.78
N SER A 320 -1.99 23.95 -24.72
CA SER A 320 -1.26 23.91 -23.46
C SER A 320 -2.01 24.75 -22.43
N PHE A 321 -2.23 24.16 -21.25
CA PHE A 321 -2.92 24.85 -20.16
C PHE A 321 -2.13 26.09 -19.73
N ILE A 322 -0.80 25.95 -19.59
CA ILE A 322 0.12 27.05 -19.23
C ILE A 322 0.15 28.15 -20.30
N TYR A 323 0.09 27.79 -21.59
CA TYR A 323 0.06 28.75 -22.70
C TYR A 323 -1.13 29.69 -22.61
N ASN A 324 -2.31 29.16 -22.27
CA ASN A 324 -3.53 29.97 -22.18
C ASN A 324 -3.54 30.91 -20.97
N ILE A 325 -2.80 30.57 -19.90
CA ILE A 325 -2.87 31.29 -18.62
C ILE A 325 -1.72 32.30 -18.45
N ALA A 326 -0.47 31.98 -18.85
CA ALA A 326 0.69 32.71 -18.34
C ALA A 326 1.72 33.21 -19.36
N LEU A 327 1.88 32.58 -20.55
CA LEU A 327 3.08 32.80 -21.38
C LEU A 327 2.82 33.25 -22.83
N LYS A 328 1.63 33.78 -23.13
CA LYS A 328 1.30 34.29 -24.48
C LYS A 328 2.37 35.19 -25.13
N PRO A 329 3.03 36.13 -24.43
CA PRO A 329 4.00 37.04 -25.07
C PRO A 329 5.42 36.44 -25.26
N MET A 330 5.75 35.30 -24.66
CA MET A 330 7.12 34.75 -24.64
C MET A 330 7.23 33.38 -25.35
N TYR A 331 6.21 33.03 -26.13
CA TYR A 331 6.05 31.69 -26.70
C TYR A 331 6.79 31.52 -28.03
N PHE A 332 7.86 30.72 -28.01
CA PHE A 332 8.55 30.24 -29.20
C PHE A 332 8.00 28.86 -29.60
N GLN A 333 7.61 28.69 -30.86
CA GLN A 333 7.05 27.44 -31.42
C GLN A 333 7.92 26.19 -31.18
N ALA A 334 9.22 26.38 -30.97
CA ALA A 334 10.16 25.29 -30.67
C ALA A 334 9.90 24.63 -29.30
N PHE A 335 9.21 25.29 -28.38
CA PHE A 335 8.96 24.81 -27.02
C PHE A 335 7.54 24.30 -26.77
N ASP A 336 6.70 24.20 -27.82
CA ASP A 336 5.31 23.75 -27.69
C ASP A 336 5.21 22.38 -27.03
N LEU A 337 6.06 21.44 -27.46
CA LEU A 337 6.10 20.07 -26.96
C LEU A 337 6.52 20.00 -25.47
N PRO A 338 7.68 20.53 -25.04
CA PRO A 338 8.06 20.48 -23.63
C PRO A 338 7.05 21.20 -22.73
N PHE A 339 6.49 22.35 -23.16
CA PHE A 339 5.46 23.04 -22.36
C PHE A 339 4.17 22.23 -22.24
N ASN A 340 3.74 21.52 -23.28
CA ASN A 340 2.58 20.61 -23.18
C ASN A 340 2.84 19.49 -22.18
N ILE A 341 3.99 18.82 -22.29
CA ILE A 341 4.37 17.71 -21.40
C ILE A 341 4.42 18.19 -19.94
N ILE A 342 5.04 19.34 -19.68
CA ILE A 342 5.10 19.94 -18.33
C ILE A 342 3.70 20.27 -17.83
N SER A 343 2.86 20.89 -18.67
CA SER A 343 1.48 21.25 -18.30
C SER A 343 0.65 20.03 -17.89
N VAL A 344 0.68 18.98 -18.71
CA VAL A 344 -0.06 17.74 -18.44
C VAL A 344 0.50 17.04 -17.20
N SER A 345 1.82 16.96 -17.06
CA SER A 345 2.46 16.37 -15.89
C SER A 345 2.07 17.09 -14.60
N LEU A 346 2.05 18.43 -14.60
CA LEU A 346 1.62 19.22 -13.46
C LEU A 346 0.16 18.96 -13.10
N LEU A 347 -0.74 18.92 -14.09
CA LEU A 347 -2.16 18.59 -13.87
C LEU A 347 -2.32 17.20 -13.27
N LEU A 348 -1.58 16.20 -13.77
CA LEU A 348 -1.61 14.84 -13.23
C LEU A 348 -1.07 14.78 -11.78
N ILE A 349 0.02 15.48 -11.47
CA ILE A 349 0.57 15.55 -10.11
C ILE A 349 -0.46 16.16 -9.15
N VAL A 350 -1.03 17.33 -9.51
CA VAL A 350 -2.04 18.01 -8.68
C VAL A 350 -3.24 17.09 -8.47
N PHE A 351 -3.72 16.44 -9.52
CA PHE A 351 -4.83 15.50 -9.40
C PHE A 351 -4.51 14.31 -8.50
N THR A 352 -3.31 13.72 -8.59
CA THR A 352 -2.93 12.63 -7.70
C THR A 352 -2.82 13.07 -6.24
N VAL A 353 -2.29 14.27 -5.99
CA VAL A 353 -2.27 14.83 -4.63
C VAL A 353 -3.70 15.00 -4.10
N LEU A 354 -4.60 15.61 -4.89
CA LEU A 354 -6.00 15.77 -4.50
C LEU A 354 -6.72 14.42 -4.33
N SER A 355 -6.43 13.46 -5.20
CA SER A 355 -6.94 12.09 -5.11
C SER A 355 -6.53 11.42 -3.81
N ALA A 356 -5.25 11.53 -3.44
CA ALA A 356 -4.72 10.95 -2.21
C ALA A 356 -5.29 11.62 -0.95
N LEU A 357 -5.50 12.94 -0.99
CA LEU A 357 -6.04 13.70 0.15
C LEU A 357 -7.55 13.54 0.33
N VAL A 358 -8.33 13.58 -0.75
CA VAL A 358 -9.81 13.57 -0.68
C VAL A 358 -10.39 12.16 -0.71
N PHE A 359 -9.78 11.26 -1.49
CA PHE A 359 -10.32 9.92 -1.72
C PHE A 359 -9.45 8.80 -1.14
N HIS A 360 -8.28 9.12 -0.56
CA HIS A 360 -7.30 8.14 -0.08
C HIS A 360 -6.83 7.14 -1.17
N VAL A 361 -6.96 7.51 -2.45
CA VAL A 361 -6.51 6.69 -3.58
C VAL A 361 -5.27 7.33 -4.21
N ASN A 362 -4.17 6.58 -4.24
CA ASN A 362 -2.91 7.01 -4.85
C ASN A 362 -2.80 6.49 -6.29
N ILE A 363 -2.94 7.37 -7.28
CA ILE A 363 -2.82 7.00 -8.70
C ILE A 363 -1.36 7.12 -9.13
N SER A 364 -0.83 6.07 -9.78
CA SER A 364 0.44 6.19 -10.51
C SER A 364 0.26 7.13 -11.69
N ILE A 365 1.01 8.22 -11.75
CA ILE A 365 0.89 9.23 -12.82
C ILE A 365 1.90 8.99 -13.93
N PHE A 366 2.98 8.28 -13.62
CA PHE A 366 4.10 8.14 -14.54
C PHE A 366 3.69 7.53 -15.87
N HIS A 367 2.91 6.45 -15.85
CA HIS A 367 2.48 5.79 -17.09
C HIS A 367 1.55 6.69 -17.93
N LEU A 368 0.70 7.50 -17.30
CA LEU A 368 -0.14 8.48 -18.00
C LEU A 368 0.72 9.54 -18.68
N ILE A 369 1.74 10.07 -17.98
CA ILE A 369 2.70 11.04 -18.55
C ILE A 369 3.38 10.42 -19.79
N VAL A 370 3.85 9.17 -19.69
CA VAL A 370 4.49 8.46 -20.81
C VAL A 370 3.52 8.31 -21.98
N ILE A 371 2.30 7.85 -21.74
CA ILE A 371 1.30 7.67 -22.81
C ILE A 371 0.98 9.00 -23.49
N PHE A 372 0.71 10.06 -22.74
CA PHE A 372 0.43 11.38 -23.31
C PHE A 372 1.62 11.94 -24.09
N SER A 373 2.85 11.74 -23.59
CA SER A 373 4.07 12.16 -24.28
C SER A 373 4.26 11.42 -25.61
N LEU A 374 4.00 10.10 -25.65
CA LEU A 374 4.05 9.31 -26.88
C LEU A 374 3.00 9.76 -27.90
N VAL A 375 1.78 10.09 -27.43
CA VAL A 375 0.73 10.63 -28.29
C VAL A 375 1.16 11.96 -28.92
N ASP A 376 1.77 12.86 -28.15
CA ASP A 376 2.25 14.15 -28.67
C ASP A 376 3.36 13.98 -29.71
N ILE A 377 4.34 13.12 -29.42
CA ILE A 377 5.43 12.79 -30.35
C ILE A 377 4.85 12.23 -31.64
N TRP A 378 3.92 11.27 -31.55
CA TRP A 378 3.27 10.67 -32.71
C TRP A 378 2.55 11.72 -33.55
N GLN A 379 1.74 12.59 -32.93
CA GLN A 379 1.02 13.62 -33.67
C GLN A 379 1.97 14.66 -34.31
N LEU A 380 3.12 14.93 -33.70
CA LEU A 380 4.13 15.80 -34.29
C LEU A 380 4.74 15.17 -35.56
N ILE A 381 5.06 13.88 -35.50
CA ILE A 381 5.59 13.11 -36.64
C ILE A 381 4.54 13.03 -37.75
N ALA A 382 3.30 12.66 -37.43
CA ALA A 382 2.20 12.59 -38.39
C ALA A 382 1.94 13.94 -39.07
N GLY A 383 1.94 15.04 -38.31
CA GLY A 383 1.79 16.38 -38.87
C GLY A 383 2.95 16.81 -39.79
N LYS A 384 4.18 16.37 -39.52
CA LYS A 384 5.32 16.59 -40.43
C LYS A 384 5.21 15.77 -41.71
N LEU A 385 4.75 14.51 -41.62
CA LEU A 385 4.54 13.64 -42.78
C LEU A 385 3.45 14.18 -43.71
N ASP A 386 2.34 14.67 -43.17
CA ASP A 386 1.23 15.21 -43.96
C ASP A 386 1.61 16.52 -44.69
N ARG A 387 2.41 17.40 -44.04
CA ARG A 387 2.97 18.57 -44.72
C ARG A 387 3.95 18.20 -45.84
N LYS A 388 4.72 17.12 -45.65
CA LYS A 388 5.68 16.62 -46.65
C LYS A 388 4.93 16.05 -47.86
N SER A 389 3.92 15.20 -47.66
CA SER A 389 3.10 14.64 -48.75
C SER A 389 2.37 15.73 -49.54
N SER A 390 1.82 16.75 -48.87
CA SER A 390 1.21 17.91 -49.54
C SER A 390 2.22 18.68 -50.41
N ARG A 391 3.46 18.89 -49.93
CA ARG A 391 4.52 19.55 -50.72
C ARG A 391 4.92 18.75 -51.95
N TRP A 392 5.03 17.42 -51.85
CA TRP A 392 5.30 16.57 -53.01
C TRP A 392 4.14 16.54 -54.01
N GLY A 393 2.89 16.53 -53.54
CA GLY A 393 1.72 16.63 -54.40
C GLY A 393 1.63 17.96 -55.16
N ILE A 394 2.11 19.06 -54.59
CA ILE A 394 2.23 20.35 -55.28
C ILE A 394 3.40 20.33 -56.27
N ALA A 395 4.55 19.76 -55.91
CA ALA A 395 5.71 19.68 -56.81
C ALA A 395 5.42 18.84 -58.06
N ILE A 396 4.70 17.73 -57.93
CA ILE A 396 4.28 16.89 -59.07
C ILE A 396 3.35 17.67 -60.00
N LYS A 397 2.39 18.43 -59.47
CA LYS A 397 1.50 19.29 -60.28
C LYS A 397 2.20 20.45 -60.98
N VAL A 398 3.37 20.87 -60.51
CA VAL A 398 4.20 21.91 -61.15
C VAL A 398 5.06 21.32 -62.26
N ILE A 399 5.43 20.04 -62.17
CA ILE A 399 6.18 19.33 -63.23
C ILE A 399 5.25 18.88 -64.38
N GLU A 400 3.96 18.67 -64.11
CA GLU A 400 2.95 18.30 -65.13
C GLU A 400 2.38 19.49 -65.95
N ARG A 401 2.75 20.73 -65.62
CA ARG A 401 2.39 21.94 -66.39
C ARG A 401 3.61 22.47 -67.13
#